data_AF-A0A536NWL7-F1
#
_entry.id   AF-A0A536NWL7-F1
#
_cell.length_a   1.000
_cell.length_b   1.000
_cell.length_c   1.000
_cell.angle_alpha   90.00
_cell.angle_beta   90.00
_cell.angle_gamma   90.00
#
_symmetry.space_group_name_H-M   'P 1'
#
loop_
_entity.id
_entity.type
_entity.pdbx_description
1 polymer ?
#
loop_
_entity_poly.entity_id
_entity_poly.type
_entity_poly.pdbx_seq_one_letter_code
_entity_poly.pdbx_strand_id
1 'polypeptide(L)'
;MRRDQRSAKRLGQSLAEMAVVIPVLFFLLMGGFDATVMIADRVTGGFAVRQGARLAAELGGSQTNPGATTSQIDMQIVRNSLAVARGMTSATITEIDIYAPSQADGNYKSGDPVDQYLISAGGGVTPGTQTFPIQNRSQTPPNETSIGVRLVWNYTPPAGIFPKNMQIVEYAVMKASPVLL
;
A
#
# COMPACT_ATOMS: atom_id res chain seq x y z
N MET A 1 -29.00 44.91 47.19
CA MET A 1 -28.64 43.48 46.97
C MET A 1 -28.82 43.14 45.49
N ARG A 2 -27.79 43.26 44.64
CA ARG A 2 -27.90 43.00 43.18
C ARG A 2 -26.55 42.74 42.48
N ARG A 3 -25.56 42.21 43.20
CA ARG A 3 -24.18 41.99 42.69
C ARG A 3 -23.81 40.52 42.44
N ASP A 4 -24.53 39.54 42.99
CA ASP A 4 -24.12 38.13 42.93
C ASP A 4 -24.60 37.36 41.68
N GLN A 5 -25.60 37.88 40.95
CA GLN A 5 -26.13 37.20 39.75
C GLN A 5 -25.20 37.25 38.52
N ARG A 6 -24.16 38.10 38.51
CA ARG A 6 -23.25 38.22 37.37
C ARG A 6 -22.14 37.16 37.36
N SER A 7 -21.69 36.67 38.52
CA SER A 7 -20.66 35.61 38.58
C SER A 7 -21.20 34.23 38.18
N ALA A 8 -22.40 33.87 38.61
CA ALA A 8 -23.00 32.58 38.26
C ALA A 8 -23.27 32.44 36.74
N LYS A 9 -23.70 33.51 36.07
CA LYS A 9 -23.88 33.53 34.60
C LYS A 9 -22.56 33.38 33.82
N ARG A 10 -21.46 33.95 34.32
CA ARG A 10 -20.14 33.83 33.70
C ARG A 10 -19.56 32.42 33.81
N LEU A 11 -19.78 31.74 34.94
CA LEU A 11 -19.37 30.34 35.13
C LEU A 11 -20.16 29.37 34.23
N GLY A 12 -21.47 29.58 34.07
CA GLY A 12 -22.31 28.77 33.18
C GLY A 12 -21.98 28.94 31.70
N GLN A 13 -21.58 30.15 31.28
CA GLN A 13 -21.15 30.40 29.90
C GLN A 13 -19.80 29.73 29.59
N SER A 14 -18.82 29.80 30.50
CA SER A 14 -17.53 29.13 30.31
C SER A 14 -17.66 27.60 30.26
N LEU A 15 -18.59 27.03 31.04
CA LEU A 15 -18.94 25.61 30.96
C LEU A 15 -19.55 25.24 29.61
N ALA A 16 -20.43 26.09 29.06
CA ALA A 16 -21.04 25.87 27.74
C ALA A 16 -20.01 25.96 26.59
N GLU A 17 -19.07 26.90 26.68
CA GLU A 17 -17.98 27.03 25.71
C GLU A 17 -17.03 25.81 25.76
N MET A 18 -16.65 25.36 26.97
CA MET A 18 -15.86 24.13 27.14
C MET A 18 -16.58 22.87 26.66
N ALA A 19 -17.90 22.80 26.83
CA ALA A 19 -18.71 21.67 26.37
C ALA A 19 -18.68 21.51 24.85
N VAL A 20 -18.42 22.59 24.09
CA VAL A 20 -18.24 22.53 22.63
C VAL A 20 -16.78 22.30 22.25
N VAL A 21 -15.84 22.91 22.97
CA VAL A 21 -14.40 22.81 22.66
C VAL A 21 -13.87 21.40 22.92
N ILE A 22 -14.26 20.76 24.02
CA ILE A 22 -13.74 19.44 24.41
C ILE A 22 -14.02 18.38 23.33
N PRO A 23 -15.27 18.18 22.85
CA PRO A 23 -15.54 17.24 21.76
C PRO A 23 -14.73 17.53 20.49
N VAL A 24 -14.57 18.80 20.12
CA VAL A 24 -13.79 19.18 18.94
C VAL A 24 -12.32 18.80 19.10
N LEU A 25 -11.73 19.06 20.26
CA LEU A 25 -10.35 18.66 20.56
C LEU A 25 -10.18 17.13 20.56
N PHE A 26 -11.17 16.38 21.07
CA PHE A 26 -11.16 14.91 21.00
C PHE A 26 -11.19 14.41 19.55
N PHE A 27 -12.07 14.95 18.71
CA PHE A 27 -12.13 14.58 17.29
C PHE A 27 -10.83 14.92 16.56
N LEU A 28 -10.23 16.07 16.84
CA LEU A 28 -8.94 16.46 16.26
C LEU A 28 -7.81 15.51 16.69
N LEU A 29 -7.77 15.13 17.96
CA LEU A 29 -6.76 14.22 18.49
C LEU A 29 -6.90 12.81 17.90
N MET A 30 -8.12 12.28 17.87
CA MET A 30 -8.40 10.95 17.30
C MET A 30 -8.18 10.92 15.79
N GLY A 31 -8.59 11.97 15.06
CA GLY A 31 -8.31 12.10 13.63
C GLY A 31 -6.82 12.22 13.32
N GLY A 32 -6.06 12.94 14.15
CA GLY A 32 -4.60 13.03 14.03
C GLY A 32 -3.90 11.69 14.29
N PHE A 33 -4.40 10.91 15.25
CA PHE A 33 -3.92 9.56 15.53
C PHE A 33 -4.17 8.62 14.33
N ASP A 34 -5.40 8.58 13.80
CA ASP A 34 -5.74 7.79 12.62
C ASP A 34 -4.89 8.21 11.40
N ALA A 35 -4.66 9.50 11.18
CA ALA A 35 -3.80 9.96 10.09
C ALA A 35 -2.34 9.51 10.26
N THR A 36 -1.81 9.56 11.49
CA THR A 36 -0.42 9.19 11.78
C THR A 36 -0.18 7.70 11.52
N VAL A 37 -1.10 6.84 11.99
CA VAL A 37 -1.01 5.40 11.76
C VAL A 37 -1.13 5.06 10.28
N MET A 38 -2.05 5.72 9.55
CA MET A 38 -2.19 5.54 8.10
C MET A 38 -0.88 5.89 7.36
N ILE A 39 -0.23 7.00 7.71
CA ILE A 39 1.03 7.42 7.10
C ILE A 39 2.15 6.42 7.40
N ALA A 40 2.23 5.92 8.64
CA ALA A 40 3.20 4.90 9.01
C ALA A 40 3.02 3.62 8.21
N ASP A 41 1.79 3.13 8.07
CA ASP A 41 1.47 1.96 7.26
C ASP A 41 1.79 2.20 5.77
N ARG A 42 1.53 3.42 5.26
CA ARG A 42 1.87 3.82 3.88
C ARG A 42 3.37 3.74 3.61
N VAL A 43 4.20 4.19 4.55
CA VAL A 43 5.66 4.10 4.45
C VAL A 43 6.10 2.63 4.38
N THR A 44 5.54 1.77 5.24
CA THR A 44 5.81 0.33 5.24
C THR A 44 5.38 -0.33 3.92
N GLY A 45 4.17 -0.02 3.42
CA GLY A 45 3.68 -0.48 2.12
C GLY A 45 4.58 -0.03 0.97
N GLY A 46 5.05 1.22 1.00
CA GLY A 46 6.02 1.75 0.05
C GLY A 46 7.37 1.00 0.07
N PHE A 47 7.85 0.58 1.25
CA PHE A 47 9.03 -0.27 1.34
C PHE A 47 8.79 -1.67 0.78
N ALA A 48 7.61 -2.26 1.04
CA ALA A 48 7.24 -3.57 0.53
C ALA A 48 7.28 -3.62 -1.00
N VAL A 49 6.63 -2.65 -1.68
CA VAL A 49 6.63 -2.61 -3.15
C VAL A 49 8.02 -2.33 -3.74
N ARG A 50 8.84 -1.49 -3.09
CA ARG A 50 10.22 -1.23 -3.56
C ARG A 50 11.11 -2.45 -3.43
N GLN A 51 10.99 -3.22 -2.35
CA GLN A 51 11.72 -4.48 -2.19
C GLN A 51 11.22 -5.54 -3.17
N GLY A 52 9.90 -5.66 -3.34
CA GLY A 52 9.30 -6.53 -4.34
C GLY A 52 9.78 -6.21 -5.75
N ALA A 53 9.75 -4.94 -6.15
CA ALA A 53 10.20 -4.50 -7.48
C ALA A 53 11.70 -4.74 -7.70
N ARG A 54 12.53 -4.56 -6.65
CA ARG A 54 13.95 -4.91 -6.72
C ARG A 54 14.15 -6.40 -6.94
N LEU A 55 13.50 -7.24 -6.14
CA LEU A 55 13.58 -8.68 -6.29
C LEU A 55 13.05 -9.13 -7.66
N ALA A 56 11.97 -8.51 -8.15
CA ALA A 56 11.42 -8.79 -9.47
C ALA A 56 12.41 -8.44 -10.60
N ALA A 57 13.11 -7.32 -10.46
CA ALA A 57 14.16 -6.93 -11.40
C ALA A 57 15.40 -7.86 -11.37
N GLU A 58 15.75 -8.38 -10.19
CA GLU A 58 16.87 -9.31 -10.02
C GLU A 58 16.53 -10.72 -10.54
N LEU A 59 15.35 -11.24 -10.21
CA LEU A 59 14.87 -12.53 -10.72
C LEU A 59 14.64 -12.47 -12.24
N GLY A 60 14.09 -11.37 -12.73
CA GLY A 60 13.96 -11.12 -14.17
C GLY A 60 13.10 -12.16 -14.91
N GLY A 61 13.58 -12.56 -16.08
CA GLY A 61 12.86 -13.39 -17.04
C GLY A 61 13.46 -14.77 -17.28
N SER A 62 13.05 -15.38 -18.39
CA SER A 62 13.52 -16.71 -18.80
C SER A 62 15.03 -16.76 -19.11
N GLN A 63 15.65 -15.61 -19.38
CA GLN A 63 17.10 -15.49 -19.59
C GLN A 63 17.88 -15.88 -18.33
N THR A 64 17.45 -15.41 -17.16
CA THR A 64 18.05 -15.79 -15.87
C THR A 64 17.51 -17.12 -15.35
N ASN A 65 16.26 -17.46 -15.69
CA ASN A 65 15.57 -18.65 -15.17
C ASN A 65 14.94 -19.51 -16.28
N PRO A 66 15.75 -20.22 -17.10
CA PRO A 66 15.25 -20.92 -18.30
C PRO A 66 14.33 -22.12 -18.03
N GLY A 67 14.17 -22.56 -16.78
CA GLY A 67 13.26 -23.64 -16.38
C GLY A 67 12.19 -23.24 -15.34
N ALA A 68 12.14 -21.97 -14.93
CA ALA A 68 11.16 -21.52 -13.94
C ALA A 68 9.83 -21.16 -14.62
N THR A 69 8.73 -21.41 -13.92
CA THR A 69 7.41 -20.92 -14.33
C THR A 69 7.18 -19.50 -13.78
N THR A 70 6.33 -18.72 -14.45
CA THR A 70 5.93 -17.37 -13.99
C THR A 70 5.46 -17.41 -12.53
N SER A 71 4.59 -18.37 -12.19
CA SER A 71 4.07 -18.52 -10.83
C SER A 71 5.16 -18.78 -9.78
N GLN A 72 6.21 -19.54 -10.12
CA GLN A 72 7.32 -19.78 -9.18
C GLN A 72 8.10 -18.50 -8.87
N ILE A 73 8.40 -17.70 -9.89
CA ILE A 73 9.12 -16.42 -9.72
C ILE A 73 8.23 -15.40 -8.99
N ASP A 74 6.99 -15.28 -9.42
CA ASP A 74 6.06 -14.31 -8.85
C ASP A 74 5.72 -14.61 -7.40
N MET A 75 5.55 -15.87 -7.03
CA MET A 75 5.32 -16.22 -5.64
C MET A 75 6.50 -15.85 -4.73
N GLN A 76 7.73 -15.76 -5.24
CA GLN A 76 8.85 -15.22 -4.47
C GLN A 76 8.69 -13.71 -4.24
N ILE A 77 8.34 -12.97 -5.29
CA ILE A 77 8.11 -11.52 -5.26
C ILE A 77 6.93 -11.18 -4.33
N VAL A 78 5.81 -11.88 -4.49
CA VAL A 78 4.60 -11.70 -3.68
C VAL A 78 4.87 -12.04 -2.21
N ARG A 79 5.55 -13.15 -1.92
CA ARG A 79 5.88 -13.53 -0.53
C ARG A 79 6.85 -12.55 0.12
N ASN A 80 7.85 -12.06 -0.62
CA ASN A 80 8.76 -11.04 -0.14
C ASN A 80 8.01 -9.74 0.19
N SER A 81 7.18 -9.26 -0.73
CA SER A 81 6.38 -8.04 -0.53
C SER A 81 5.41 -8.20 0.65
N LEU A 82 4.72 -9.35 0.73
CA LEU A 82 3.79 -9.66 1.81
C LEU A 82 4.50 -9.76 3.17
N ALA A 83 5.72 -10.32 3.22
CA ALA A 83 6.49 -10.43 4.46
C ALA A 83 6.82 -9.04 5.05
N VAL A 84 7.13 -8.07 4.20
CA VAL A 84 7.37 -6.67 4.62
C VAL A 84 6.06 -5.99 5.00
N ALA A 85 5.03 -6.16 4.17
CA ALA A 85 3.72 -5.52 4.37
C ALA A 85 2.99 -6.03 5.63
N ARG A 86 3.34 -7.21 6.16
CA ARG A 86 2.88 -7.67 7.49
C ARG A 86 3.29 -6.77 8.65
N GLY A 87 4.24 -5.85 8.45
CA GLY A 87 4.58 -4.82 9.44
C GLY A 87 3.53 -3.71 9.56
N MET A 88 2.54 -3.65 8.65
CA MET A 88 1.45 -2.69 8.71
C MET A 88 0.46 -3.09 9.81
N THR A 89 0.11 -2.13 10.67
CA THR A 89 -0.60 -2.43 11.93
C THR A 89 -2.10 -2.16 11.86
N SER A 90 -2.53 -1.33 10.91
CA SER A 90 -3.93 -0.92 10.73
C SER A 90 -4.34 -1.06 9.27
N ALA A 91 -3.91 -2.16 8.65
CA ALA A 91 -4.14 -2.43 7.24
C ALA A 91 -4.54 -3.88 7.00
N THR A 92 -5.45 -4.08 6.05
CA THR A 92 -5.75 -5.39 5.48
C THR A 92 -5.26 -5.40 4.03
N ILE A 93 -4.23 -6.18 3.74
CA ILE A 93 -3.71 -6.34 2.38
C ILE A 93 -4.71 -7.19 1.58
N THR A 94 -5.10 -6.71 0.41
CA THR A 94 -6.10 -7.39 -0.43
C THR A 94 -5.52 -7.93 -1.72
N GLU A 95 -4.46 -7.31 -2.24
CA GLU A 95 -3.94 -7.63 -3.57
C GLU A 95 -2.50 -7.16 -3.74
N ILE A 96 -1.71 -7.98 -4.43
CA ILE A 96 -0.35 -7.66 -4.88
C ILE A 96 -0.30 -7.97 -6.38
N ASP A 97 0.20 -7.04 -7.19
CA ASP A 97 0.27 -7.21 -8.63
C ASP A 97 1.69 -7.04 -9.13
N ILE A 98 2.05 -7.82 -10.13
CA ILE A 98 3.32 -7.73 -10.85
C ILE A 98 2.99 -7.38 -12.29
N TYR A 99 3.53 -6.27 -12.79
CA TYR A 99 3.08 -5.73 -14.06
C TYR A 99 4.22 -5.11 -14.87
N ALA A 100 3.96 -4.88 -16.17
CA ALA A 100 4.85 -4.12 -17.03
C ALA A 100 4.20 -2.76 -17.36
N PRO A 101 4.65 -1.64 -16.79
CA PRO A 101 4.06 -0.33 -17.07
C PRO A 101 4.37 0.10 -18.51
N SER A 102 3.34 0.60 -19.20
CA SER A 102 3.51 1.29 -20.50
C SER A 102 3.89 2.76 -20.36
N GLN A 103 3.76 3.34 -19.16
CA GLN A 103 3.95 4.77 -18.90
C GLN A 103 5.19 5.04 -18.05
N ALA A 104 5.78 6.22 -18.24
CA ALA A 104 6.96 6.65 -17.48
C ALA A 104 6.66 6.97 -16.01
N ASP A 105 5.40 7.19 -15.64
CA ASP A 105 4.97 7.44 -14.26
C ASP A 105 4.94 6.15 -13.40
N GLY A 106 5.08 4.98 -14.04
CA GLY A 106 5.07 3.68 -13.40
C GLY A 106 3.69 3.19 -12.97
N ASN A 107 2.63 3.95 -13.22
CA ASN A 107 1.27 3.50 -12.99
C ASN A 107 0.84 2.61 -14.17
N TYR A 108 0.17 1.50 -13.89
CA TYR A 108 -0.29 0.62 -14.96
C TYR A 108 -1.71 0.98 -15.41
N LYS A 109 -1.97 0.85 -16.71
CA LYS A 109 -3.24 1.16 -17.36
C LYS A 109 -3.93 -0.11 -17.85
N SER A 110 -5.20 0.01 -18.21
CA SER A 110 -5.90 -1.07 -18.90
C SER A 110 -5.16 -1.43 -20.19
N GLY A 111 -4.86 -2.73 -20.37
CA GLY A 111 -4.07 -3.25 -21.48
C GLY A 111 -2.60 -3.51 -21.13
N ASP A 112 -2.09 -2.98 -20.01
CA ASP A 112 -0.75 -3.35 -19.53
C ASP A 112 -0.74 -4.82 -19.07
N PRO A 113 0.33 -5.59 -19.37
CA PRO A 113 0.51 -6.93 -18.82
C PRO A 113 0.55 -6.89 -17.29
N VAL A 114 -0.26 -7.73 -16.64
CA VAL A 114 -0.37 -7.82 -15.18
C VAL A 114 -0.64 -9.25 -14.73
N ASP A 115 0.09 -9.67 -13.71
CA ASP A 115 -0.16 -10.87 -12.92
C ASP A 115 -0.66 -10.43 -11.55
N GLN A 116 -1.95 -10.66 -11.29
CA GLN A 116 -2.66 -10.28 -10.09
C GLN A 116 -2.64 -11.42 -9.06
N TYR A 117 -2.39 -11.08 -7.80
CA TYR A 117 -2.40 -12.02 -6.68
C TYR A 117 -3.30 -11.49 -5.56
N LEU A 118 -4.43 -12.16 -5.36
CA LEU A 118 -5.42 -11.83 -4.33
C LEU A 118 -4.98 -12.41 -2.99
N ILE A 119 -5.03 -11.58 -1.94
CA ILE A 119 -4.60 -11.92 -0.60
C ILE A 119 -5.83 -12.06 0.31
N SER A 120 -5.99 -13.23 0.92
CA SER A 120 -7.05 -13.48 1.90
C SER A 120 -6.63 -12.98 3.29
N ALA A 121 -7.61 -12.77 4.17
CA ALA A 121 -7.36 -12.34 5.55
C ALA A 121 -6.43 -13.29 6.34
N GLY A 122 -6.36 -14.57 5.96
CA GLY A 122 -5.43 -15.55 6.54
C GLY A 122 -4.03 -15.54 5.93
N GLY A 123 -3.75 -14.62 5.00
CA GLY A 123 -2.49 -14.55 4.24
C GLY A 123 -2.36 -15.58 3.12
N GLY A 124 -3.47 -16.23 2.74
CA GLY A 124 -3.51 -17.09 1.56
C GLY A 124 -3.40 -16.26 0.29
N VAL A 125 -2.71 -16.78 -0.72
CA VAL A 125 -2.47 -16.10 -2.00
C VAL A 125 -3.14 -16.91 -3.10
N THR A 126 -3.99 -16.27 -3.89
CA THR A 126 -4.67 -16.89 -5.03
C THR A 126 -4.40 -16.06 -6.29
N PRO A 127 -3.97 -16.69 -7.41
CA PRO A 127 -3.78 -15.97 -8.66
C PRO A 127 -5.12 -15.49 -9.23
N GLY A 128 -5.15 -14.25 -9.70
CA GLY A 128 -6.23 -13.64 -10.46
C GLY A 128 -5.89 -13.62 -11.95
N THR A 129 -5.97 -12.43 -12.57
CA THR A 129 -5.49 -12.22 -13.94
C THR A 129 -4.00 -12.57 -14.08
N GLN A 130 -3.61 -13.23 -15.16
CA GLN A 130 -2.22 -13.61 -15.44
C GLN A 130 -1.88 -13.33 -16.90
N THR A 131 -1.30 -12.17 -17.18
CA THR A 131 -0.95 -11.72 -18.55
C THR A 131 0.49 -11.26 -18.70
N PHE A 132 1.32 -11.36 -17.66
CA PHE A 132 2.72 -10.93 -17.68
C PHE A 132 3.74 -12.07 -17.48
N PRO A 133 3.73 -13.05 -18.40
CA PRO A 133 4.55 -14.25 -18.27
C PRO A 133 6.05 -13.94 -18.26
N ILE A 134 6.83 -14.85 -17.67
CA ILE A 134 8.28 -14.71 -17.49
C ILE A 134 9.05 -14.50 -18.81
N GLN A 135 8.51 -14.96 -19.94
CA GLN A 135 9.10 -14.77 -21.28
C GLN A 135 9.04 -13.30 -21.74
N ASN A 136 8.14 -12.49 -21.18
CA ASN A 136 7.98 -11.07 -21.53
C ASN A 136 8.92 -10.16 -20.71
N ARG A 137 9.71 -10.73 -19.80
CA ARG A 137 10.65 -10.01 -18.91
C ARG A 137 12.05 -9.99 -19.53
N SER A 138 12.20 -9.23 -20.62
CA SER A 138 13.47 -9.07 -21.33
C SER A 138 14.54 -8.46 -20.41
N GLN A 139 15.71 -9.09 -20.39
CA GLN A 139 16.91 -8.64 -19.67
C GLN A 139 18.06 -8.25 -20.61
N THR A 140 17.81 -8.08 -21.90
CA THR A 140 18.88 -7.74 -22.86
C THR A 140 18.99 -6.22 -23.04
N PRO A 141 20.16 -5.61 -22.79
CA PRO A 141 20.40 -4.21 -23.08
C PRO A 141 20.19 -3.87 -24.56
N PRO A 142 19.64 -2.68 -24.90
CA PRO A 142 19.15 -1.60 -24.02
C PRO A 142 17.63 -1.68 -23.75
N ASN A 143 17.01 -2.83 -24.00
CA ASN A 143 15.56 -2.99 -24.02
C ASN A 143 15.06 -3.86 -22.85
N GLU A 144 15.60 -3.62 -21.65
CA GLU A 144 15.18 -4.33 -20.45
C GLU A 144 13.74 -3.94 -20.08
N THR A 145 12.94 -4.94 -19.73
CA THR A 145 11.54 -4.74 -19.33
C THR A 145 11.50 -3.99 -18.00
N SER A 146 10.65 -2.96 -17.91
CA SER A 146 10.30 -2.36 -16.63
C SER A 146 9.32 -3.29 -15.90
N ILE A 147 9.61 -3.66 -14.67
CA ILE A 147 8.77 -4.52 -13.84
C ILE A 147 8.29 -3.71 -12.63
N GLY A 148 6.97 -3.57 -12.53
CA GLY A 148 6.28 -2.93 -11.43
C GLY A 148 5.75 -3.95 -10.43
N VAL A 149 5.72 -3.56 -9.16
CA VAL A 149 4.99 -4.24 -8.10
C VAL A 149 4.01 -3.26 -7.48
N ARG A 150 2.74 -3.66 -7.39
CA ARG A 150 1.67 -2.90 -6.76
C ARG A 150 1.20 -3.62 -5.50
N LEU A 151 0.87 -2.87 -4.46
CA LEU A 151 0.26 -3.34 -3.23
C LEU A 151 -1.04 -2.57 -3.01
N VAL A 152 -2.14 -3.29 -2.86
CA VAL A 152 -3.46 -2.74 -2.55
C VAL A 152 -3.88 -3.21 -1.17
N TRP A 153 -4.32 -2.27 -0.34
CA TRP A 153 -4.71 -2.55 1.03
C TRP A 153 -5.80 -1.60 1.50
N ASN A 154 -6.61 -2.08 2.45
CA ASN A 154 -7.66 -1.29 3.09
C ASN A 154 -7.21 -0.81 4.46
N TYR A 155 -7.30 0.50 4.70
CA TYR A 155 -6.99 1.09 5.99
C TYR A 155 -8.11 0.81 7.01
N THR A 156 -7.72 0.35 8.20
CA THR A 156 -8.62 0.06 9.32
C THR A 156 -8.34 1.06 10.44
N PRO A 157 -9.05 2.20 10.50
CA PRO A 157 -8.76 3.28 11.45
C PRO A 157 -8.95 2.81 12.90
N PRO A 158 -7.89 2.85 13.73
CA PRO A 158 -7.97 2.40 15.12
C PRO A 158 -8.94 3.21 15.99
N ALA A 159 -9.00 4.53 15.81
CA ALA A 159 -9.92 5.40 16.55
C ALA A 159 -11.30 5.48 15.90
N GLY A 160 -11.46 4.96 14.68
CA GLY A 160 -12.73 4.92 13.95
C GLY A 160 -13.23 6.28 13.47
N ILE A 161 -12.37 7.29 13.39
CA ILE A 161 -12.73 8.62 12.87
C ILE A 161 -12.77 8.61 11.35
N PHE A 162 -11.84 7.90 10.72
CA PHE A 162 -11.81 7.77 9.27
C PHE A 162 -12.78 6.67 8.76
N PRO A 163 -13.19 6.72 7.47
CA PRO A 163 -14.00 5.67 6.87
C PRO A 163 -13.25 4.33 6.84
N LYS A 164 -13.97 3.23 7.10
CA LYS A 164 -13.42 1.86 7.13
C LYS A 164 -13.13 1.25 5.75
N ASN A 165 -13.53 1.91 4.67
CA ASN A 165 -13.41 1.40 3.30
C ASN A 165 -12.36 2.17 2.48
N MET A 166 -11.39 2.79 3.15
CA MET A 166 -10.36 3.55 2.46
C MET A 166 -9.31 2.60 1.89
N GLN A 167 -9.37 2.40 0.58
CA GLN A 167 -8.38 1.64 -0.16
C GLN A 167 -7.19 2.53 -0.51
N ILE A 168 -5.99 2.04 -0.25
CA ILE A 168 -4.74 2.70 -0.56
C ILE A 168 -3.93 1.79 -1.47
N VAL A 169 -3.24 2.42 -2.42
CA VAL A 169 -2.43 1.76 -3.43
C VAL A 169 -1.02 2.31 -3.37
N GLU A 170 -0.05 1.41 -3.23
CA GLU A 170 1.36 1.70 -3.35
C GLU A 170 1.93 0.96 -4.55
N TYR A 171 2.93 1.53 -5.20
CA TYR A 171 3.62 0.87 -6.30
C TYR A 171 5.08 1.33 -6.41
N ALA A 172 5.89 0.47 -7.01
CA ALA A 172 7.25 0.80 -7.41
C ALA A 172 7.60 0.04 -8.69
N VAL A 173 8.47 0.63 -9.50
CA VAL A 173 8.91 0.07 -10.78
C VAL A 173 10.43 0.05 -10.82
N MET A 174 11.00 -1.06 -11.28
CA MET A 174 12.43 -1.19 -11.54
C MET A 174 12.67 -1.83 -12.91
N LYS A 175 13.76 -1.44 -13.57
CA LYS A 175 14.20 -2.11 -14.80
C LYS A 175 14.78 -3.48 -14.46
N ALA A 176 14.44 -4.50 -15.24
CA ALA A 176 15.02 -5.82 -15.09
C ALA A 176 16.56 -5.74 -15.21
N SER A 177 17.26 -6.55 -14.42
CA SER A 177 18.72 -6.53 -14.37
C SER A 177 19.28 -7.05 -15.69
N PRO A 178 20.24 -6.35 -16.31
CA PRO A 178 20.77 -6.75 -17.61
C PRO A 178 21.57 -8.04 -17.50
N VAL A 179 21.38 -8.94 -18.45
CA VAL A 179 22.22 -10.12 -18.65
C VAL A 179 23.09 -9.86 -19.87
N LEU A 180 24.40 -9.86 -19.67
CA LEU A 180 25.38 -9.84 -20.76
C LEU A 180 25.53 -11.28 -21.26
N LEU A 181 25.03 -11.53 -22.47
CA LEU A 181 25.27 -12.77 -23.21
C LEU A 181 26.64 -12.75 -23.88
#